data_AF-A0A078BER2-F1
#
_entry.id   AF-A0A078BER2-F1
#
_cell.length_a   1.000
_cell.length_b   1.000
_cell.length_c   1.000
_cell.angle_alpha   90.00
_cell.angle_beta   90.00
_cell.angle_gamma   90.00
#
_symmetry.space_group_name_H-M   'P 1'
#
loop_
_entity.id
_entity.type
_entity.pdbx_description
1 polymer ?
#
loop_
_entity_poly.entity_id
_entity_poly.type
_entity_poly.pdbx_seq_one_letter_code
_entity_poly.pdbx_strand_id
1 'polypeptide(L)'
;PGADQSVYFPYTGKDKRLAQFHPAIEELLYGKVDNNEHIGSLSDRRKPIIFSMARLDVVKNLTGLVGWYGKNKRLRSLVNLVVVGGFFDPSKSKDREEMAEIKKMHALIEKYQLKGQFRWIAAQTDRYRNGELYRCIADTKGAFVQ
;
A
#
# COMPACT_ATOMS: atom_id res chain seq x y z
N PRO A 1 -21.48 -12.76 7.61
CA PRO A 1 -20.13 -12.14 7.71
C PRO A 1 -20.25 -10.62 7.63
N GLY A 2 -19.20 -9.88 7.98
CA GLY A 2 -19.19 -8.42 7.95
C GLY A 2 -17.88 -7.85 8.47
N ALA A 3 -17.72 -6.53 8.41
CA ALA A 3 -16.62 -5.82 9.04
C ALA A 3 -17.06 -5.29 10.42
N ASP A 4 -16.18 -5.37 11.42
CA ASP A 4 -16.41 -4.78 12.74
C ASP A 4 -16.57 -3.26 12.61
N GLN A 5 -17.76 -2.75 12.90
CA GLN A 5 -18.10 -1.34 12.74
C GLN A 5 -17.40 -0.42 13.76
N SER A 6 -16.82 -0.98 14.82
CA SER A 6 -15.95 -0.22 15.73
C SER A 6 -14.58 0.06 15.11
N VAL A 7 -14.14 -0.78 14.16
CA VAL A 7 -12.85 -0.66 13.48
C VAL A 7 -13.00 0.02 12.12
N TYR A 8 -13.99 -0.40 11.33
CA TYR A 8 -14.25 0.06 9.97
C TYR A 8 -15.55 0.86 9.92
N PHE A 9 -15.41 2.19 9.87
CA PHE A 9 -16.50 3.15 9.80
C PHE A 9 -16.19 4.25 8.77
N PRO A 10 -17.19 5.02 8.30
CA PRO A 10 -16.99 6.05 7.28
C PRO A 10 -15.94 7.09 7.67
N TYR A 11 -15.08 7.46 6.72
CA TYR A 11 -14.01 8.46 6.94
C TYR A 11 -14.53 9.86 7.32
N THR A 12 -15.81 10.13 7.04
CA THR A 12 -16.52 11.37 7.38
C THR A 12 -16.86 11.49 8.87
N GLY A 13 -16.81 10.40 9.65
CA GLY A 13 -17.02 10.41 11.10
C GLY A 13 -15.81 10.95 11.86
N LYS A 14 -15.56 12.27 11.75
CA LYS A 14 -14.34 12.92 12.26
C LYS A 14 -14.09 12.70 13.76
N ASP A 15 -15.14 12.70 14.58
CA ASP A 15 -15.02 12.54 16.04
C ASP A 15 -14.55 11.14 16.46
N LYS A 16 -14.68 10.15 15.56
CA LYS A 16 -14.25 8.76 15.80
C LYS A 16 -12.85 8.47 15.25
N ARG A 17 -12.21 9.44 14.58
CA ARG A 17 -10.91 9.26 13.94
C ARG A 17 -9.83 9.01 14.98
N LEU A 18 -8.96 8.05 14.71
CA LEU A 18 -7.89 7.67 15.62
C LEU A 18 -6.63 8.50 15.32
N ALA A 19 -6.69 9.80 15.63
CA ALA A 19 -5.64 10.77 15.29
C ALA A 19 -4.25 10.41 15.83
N GLN A 20 -4.20 9.65 16.93
CA GLN A 20 -2.96 9.08 17.49
C GLN A 20 -2.17 8.22 16.48
N PHE A 21 -2.81 7.65 15.45
CA PHE A 21 -2.13 6.88 14.41
C PHE A 21 -1.66 7.72 13.23
N HIS A 22 -2.06 9.00 13.13
CA HIS A 22 -1.71 9.84 11.97
C HIS A 22 -0.20 10.00 11.78
N PRO A 23 0.63 10.23 12.81
CA PRO A 23 2.08 10.30 12.62
C PRO A 23 2.67 9.01 12.07
N ALA A 24 2.22 7.85 12.58
CA ALA A 24 2.69 6.55 12.12
C ALA A 24 2.24 6.24 10.68
N ILE A 25 1.01 6.59 10.32
CA ILE A 25 0.48 6.44 8.95
C ILE A 25 1.18 7.41 7.99
N GLU A 26 1.47 8.63 8.43
CA GLU A 26 2.20 9.62 7.65
C GLU A 26 3.61 9.13 7.32
N GLU A 27 4.33 8.57 8.30
CA GLU A 27 5.64 7.95 8.05
C GLU A 27 5.51 6.73 7.12
N LEU A 28 4.53 5.86 7.38
CA LEU A 28 4.30 4.67 6.56
C LEU A 28 4.04 5.01 5.08
N LEU A 29 3.30 6.07 4.79
CA LEU A 29 2.97 6.50 3.42
C LEU A 29 4.04 7.40 2.78
N TYR A 30 4.65 8.31 3.56
CA TYR A 30 5.43 9.43 3.02
C TYR A 30 6.87 9.52 3.51
N GLY A 31 7.31 8.65 4.43
CA GLY A 31 8.71 8.52 4.85
C GLY A 31 9.63 8.37 3.63
N LYS A 32 10.77 9.05 3.60
CA LYS A 32 11.61 9.13 2.37
C LYS A 32 12.64 8.01 2.24
N VAL A 33 12.89 7.29 3.31
CA VAL A 33 13.96 6.30 3.43
C VAL A 33 13.37 4.90 3.43
N ASP A 34 13.91 4.02 2.59
CA ASP A 34 13.51 2.62 2.57
C ASP A 34 13.95 1.94 3.88
N ASN A 35 13.08 1.11 4.45
CA ASN A 35 13.36 0.40 5.70
C ASN A 35 12.62 -0.95 5.73
N ASN A 36 12.55 -1.58 6.91
CA ASN A 36 11.89 -2.88 7.08
C ASN A 36 10.35 -2.81 7.07
N GLU A 37 9.76 -1.61 7.06
CA GLU A 37 8.31 -1.38 7.04
C GLU A 37 7.78 -0.90 5.68
N HIS A 38 8.61 -0.18 4.91
CA HIS A 38 8.24 0.30 3.58
C HIS A 38 9.43 0.48 2.61
N ILE A 39 9.16 0.27 1.32
CA ILE A 39 10.07 0.52 0.19
C ILE A 39 9.39 1.46 -0.83
N GLY A 40 10.20 2.28 -1.48
CA GLY A 40 9.74 3.28 -2.44
C GLY A 40 9.39 4.59 -1.75
N SER A 41 8.84 5.53 -2.50
CA SER A 41 8.48 6.85 -1.96
C SER A 41 7.40 7.50 -2.82
N LEU A 42 6.66 8.43 -2.23
CA LEU A 42 5.65 9.23 -2.92
C LEU A 42 6.13 10.68 -2.99
N SER A 43 6.52 11.13 -4.19
CA SER A 43 7.07 12.47 -4.40
C SER A 43 6.01 13.56 -4.33
N ASP A 44 4.81 13.30 -4.85
CA ASP A 44 3.69 14.24 -4.78
C ASP A 44 2.63 13.73 -3.79
N ARG A 45 2.60 14.35 -2.61
CA ARG A 45 1.67 14.01 -1.53
C ARG A 45 0.22 14.44 -1.81
N ARG A 46 -0.01 15.28 -2.83
CA ARG A 46 -1.34 15.78 -3.17
C ARG A 46 -2.10 14.85 -4.11
N LYS A 47 -1.41 13.92 -4.77
CA LYS A 47 -2.04 12.95 -5.66
C LYS A 47 -2.90 11.97 -4.85
N PRO A 48 -4.09 11.62 -5.35
CA PRO A 48 -4.88 10.54 -4.78
C PRO A 48 -4.09 9.23 -4.77
N ILE A 49 -4.41 8.36 -3.82
CA ILE A 49 -3.77 7.07 -3.66
C ILE A 49 -4.70 5.96 -4.16
N ILE A 50 -4.23 5.17 -5.12
CA ILE A 50 -4.77 3.82 -5.34
C ILE A 50 -4.12 2.90 -4.31
N PHE A 51 -4.97 2.20 -3.54
CA PHE A 51 -4.55 1.38 -2.42
C PHE A 51 -4.99 -0.08 -2.62
N SER A 52 -4.11 -1.02 -2.31
CA SER A 52 -4.44 -2.44 -2.25
C SER A 52 -3.71 -3.08 -1.06
N MET A 53 -4.40 -3.95 -0.33
CA MET A 53 -3.87 -4.63 0.84
C MET A 53 -4.29 -6.09 0.84
N ALA A 54 -3.34 -7.00 0.66
CA ALA A 54 -3.59 -8.43 0.60
C ALA A 54 -2.33 -9.24 0.95
N ARG A 55 -2.49 -10.57 1.09
CA ARG A 55 -1.34 -11.49 1.07
C ARG A 55 -0.66 -11.40 -0.30
N LEU A 56 0.66 -11.57 -0.31
CA LEU A 56 1.43 -11.54 -1.54
C LEU A 56 1.55 -12.96 -2.10
N ASP A 57 0.56 -13.37 -2.87
CA ASP A 57 0.52 -14.65 -3.57
C ASP A 57 0.02 -14.47 -5.01
N VAL A 58 0.12 -15.53 -5.82
CA VAL A 58 -0.20 -15.50 -7.25
C VAL A 58 -1.70 -15.21 -7.48
N VAL A 59 -2.57 -15.69 -6.59
CA VAL A 59 -4.03 -15.51 -6.70
C VAL A 59 -4.43 -14.07 -6.41
N LYS A 60 -3.80 -13.42 -5.43
CA LYS A 60 -4.02 -12.00 -5.12
C LYS A 60 -3.46 -11.07 -6.18
N ASN A 61 -2.45 -11.51 -6.94
CA ASN A 61 -1.95 -10.83 -8.14
C ASN A 61 -1.57 -9.35 -7.94
N LEU A 62 -1.02 -9.01 -6.76
CA LEU A 62 -0.55 -7.65 -6.47
C LEU A 62 0.54 -7.20 -7.45
N THR A 63 1.42 -8.12 -7.87
CA THR A 63 2.44 -7.81 -8.88
C THR A 63 1.84 -7.54 -10.27
N GLY A 64 0.69 -8.15 -10.60
CA GLY A 64 -0.08 -7.83 -11.80
C GLY A 64 -0.57 -6.39 -11.78
N LEU A 65 -1.16 -5.95 -10.67
CA LEU A 65 -1.56 -4.56 -10.45
C LEU A 65 -0.39 -3.59 -10.62
N VAL A 66 0.75 -3.87 -9.99
CA VAL A 66 1.97 -3.04 -10.14
C VAL A 66 2.44 -3.03 -11.60
N GLY A 67 2.36 -4.16 -12.30
CA GLY A 67 2.65 -4.26 -13.72
C GLY A 67 1.73 -3.40 -14.59
N TRP A 68 0.42 -3.37 -14.32
CA TRP A 68 -0.54 -2.53 -15.04
C TRP A 68 -0.30 -1.04 -14.77
N TYR A 69 -0.08 -0.68 -13.51
CA TYR A 69 0.24 0.69 -13.11
C TYR A 69 1.53 1.18 -13.77
N GLY A 70 2.60 0.39 -13.72
CA GLY A 70 3.90 0.76 -14.29
C GLY A 70 3.86 1.04 -15.80
N LYS A 71 3.04 0.29 -16.54
CA LYS A 71 2.84 0.47 -17.99
C LYS A 71 1.99 1.68 -18.35
N ASN A 72 1.06 2.10 -17.50
CA ASN A 72 0.09 3.14 -17.82
C ASN A 72 0.56 4.53 -17.37
N LYS A 73 1.23 5.26 -18.28
CA LYS A 73 1.72 6.63 -18.01
C LYS A 73 0.63 7.60 -17.58
N ARG A 74 -0.58 7.49 -18.14
CA ARG A 74 -1.72 8.36 -17.78
C ARG A 74 -2.17 8.12 -16.34
N LEU A 75 -2.24 6.87 -15.92
CA LEU A 75 -2.60 6.53 -14.54
C LEU A 75 -1.54 7.08 -13.57
N ARG A 76 -0.26 6.82 -13.85
CA ARG A 76 0.88 7.33 -13.07
C ARG A 76 0.94 8.87 -12.96
N SER A 77 0.50 9.59 -13.99
CA SER A 77 0.42 11.05 -13.91
C SER A 77 -0.66 11.55 -12.95
N LEU A 78 -1.74 10.78 -12.74
CA LEU A 78 -2.91 11.19 -11.97
C LEU A 78 -2.84 10.78 -10.49
N VAL A 79 -2.29 9.61 -10.18
CA VAL A 79 -2.37 9.00 -8.84
C VAL A 79 -1.03 8.41 -8.40
N ASN A 80 -0.90 8.17 -7.10
CA ASN A 80 0.13 7.30 -6.52
C ASN A 80 -0.41 5.88 -6.34
N LEU A 81 0.46 4.87 -6.32
CA LEU A 81 0.10 3.50 -5.98
C LEU A 81 0.72 3.08 -4.65
N VAL A 82 -0.11 2.61 -3.73
CA VAL A 82 0.30 2.02 -2.45
C VAL A 82 -0.16 0.58 -2.39
N VAL A 83 0.77 -0.34 -2.16
CA VAL A 83 0.49 -1.78 -1.98
C VAL A 83 0.97 -2.21 -0.60
N VAL A 84 0.11 -2.87 0.17
CA VAL A 84 0.43 -3.45 1.47
C VAL A 84 0.39 -4.97 1.36
N GLY A 85 1.49 -5.65 1.68
CA GLY A 85 1.50 -7.11 1.67
C GLY A 85 2.88 -7.72 1.56
N GLY A 86 3.02 -8.92 2.12
CA GLY A 86 4.24 -9.73 2.07
C GLY A 86 5.45 -9.12 2.79
N PHE A 87 6.58 -9.78 2.60
CA PHE A 87 7.90 -9.32 3.03
C PHE A 87 8.64 -8.64 1.88
N PHE A 88 9.66 -7.85 2.19
CA PHE A 88 10.54 -7.30 1.15
C PHE A 88 11.65 -8.24 0.74
N ASP A 89 12.09 -9.10 1.65
CA ASP A 89 13.17 -10.05 1.39
C ASP A 89 12.57 -11.45 1.20
N PRO A 90 12.78 -12.12 0.05
CA PRO A 90 12.33 -13.48 -0.16
C PRO A 90 12.81 -14.45 0.92
N SER A 91 14.00 -14.23 1.51
CA SER A 91 14.56 -15.12 2.54
C SER A 91 13.72 -15.19 3.82
N LYS A 92 12.89 -14.16 4.07
CA LYS A 92 12.00 -14.09 5.23
C LYS A 92 10.71 -14.87 5.03
N SER A 93 10.39 -15.25 3.80
CA SER A 93 9.23 -16.09 3.52
C SER A 93 9.61 -17.57 3.50
N LYS A 94 8.70 -18.40 4.02
CA LYS A 94 8.76 -19.87 3.90
C LYS A 94 7.92 -20.40 2.73
N ASP A 95 7.16 -19.53 2.08
CA ASP A 95 6.27 -19.87 0.96
C ASP A 95 6.95 -19.54 -0.37
N ARG A 96 7.05 -20.56 -1.25
CA ARG A 96 7.70 -20.42 -2.55
C ARG A 96 6.95 -19.46 -3.48
N GLU A 97 5.62 -19.39 -3.37
CA GLU A 97 4.83 -18.47 -4.18
C GLU A 97 5.08 -17.03 -3.76
N GLU A 98 5.00 -16.73 -2.45
CA GLU A 98 5.34 -15.41 -1.92
C GLU A 98 6.77 -15.02 -2.27
N MET A 99 7.77 -15.91 -2.12
CA MET A 99 9.15 -15.65 -2.54
C MET A 99 9.28 -15.24 -4.01
N ALA A 100 8.53 -15.89 -4.90
CA ALA A 100 8.53 -15.57 -6.33
C ALA A 100 7.87 -14.21 -6.60
N GLU A 101 6.76 -13.92 -5.93
CA GLU A 101 6.05 -12.64 -6.06
C GLU A 101 6.86 -11.47 -5.48
N ILE A 102 7.62 -11.67 -4.39
CA ILE A 102 8.57 -10.68 -3.85
C ILE A 102 9.63 -10.33 -4.89
N LYS A 103 10.26 -11.34 -5.51
CA LYS A 103 11.27 -11.12 -6.56
C LYS A 103 10.69 -10.36 -7.75
N LYS A 104 9.47 -10.72 -8.15
CA LYS A 104 8.75 -10.06 -9.24
C LYS A 104 8.39 -8.62 -8.89
N MET A 105 7.99 -8.34 -7.66
CA MET A 105 7.72 -6.98 -7.17
C MET A 105 8.94 -6.09 -7.34
N HIS A 106 10.11 -6.53 -6.86
CA HIS A 106 11.39 -5.81 -7.05
C HIS A 106 11.71 -5.57 -8.52
N ALA A 107 11.62 -6.61 -9.35
CA ALA A 107 11.88 -6.49 -10.78
C ALA A 107 10.94 -5.49 -11.47
N LEU A 108 9.68 -5.39 -11.07
CA LEU A 108 8.72 -4.43 -11.62
C LEU A 108 9.03 -2.98 -11.17
N ILE A 109 9.41 -2.79 -9.90
CA ILE A 109 9.81 -1.49 -9.36
C ILE A 109 10.99 -0.93 -10.16
N GLU A 110 12.01 -1.75 -10.39
CA GLU A 110 13.20 -1.40 -11.18
C GLU A 110 12.83 -1.19 -12.66
N LYS A 111 12.17 -2.16 -13.29
CA LYS A 111 11.81 -2.11 -14.71
C LYS A 111 11.02 -0.87 -15.09
N TYR A 112 10.07 -0.44 -14.26
CA TYR A 112 9.21 0.72 -14.55
C TYR A 112 9.64 2.00 -13.85
N GLN A 113 10.77 1.99 -13.12
CA GLN A 113 11.30 3.13 -12.38
C GLN A 113 10.20 3.78 -11.52
N LEU A 114 9.62 2.99 -10.62
CA LEU A 114 8.41 3.38 -9.88
C LEU A 114 8.67 4.29 -8.67
N LYS A 115 9.94 4.52 -8.31
CA LYS A 115 10.32 5.39 -7.20
C LYS A 115 9.73 6.80 -7.38
N GLY A 116 9.17 7.35 -6.31
CA GLY A 116 8.45 8.64 -6.33
C GLY A 116 6.95 8.54 -6.67
N GLN A 117 6.45 7.40 -7.15
CA GLN A 117 5.06 7.20 -7.55
C GLN A 117 4.45 5.91 -6.96
N PHE A 118 5.25 5.15 -6.24
CA PHE A 118 4.90 3.84 -5.72
C PHE A 118 5.46 3.64 -4.32
N ARG A 119 4.66 3.00 -3.48
CA ARG A 119 4.97 2.67 -2.10
C ARG A 119 4.55 1.23 -1.83
N TRP A 120 5.51 0.40 -1.42
CA TRP A 120 5.26 -0.95 -0.96
C TRP A 120 5.47 -1.01 0.55
N ILE A 121 4.43 -1.45 1.27
CA ILE A 121 4.40 -1.52 2.73
C ILE A 121 4.32 -2.98 3.15
N ALA A 122 5.07 -3.35 4.18
CA ALA A 122 5.05 -4.69 4.74
C ALA A 122 3.67 -5.02 5.32
N ALA A 123 3.33 -6.31 5.40
CA ALA A 123 2.04 -6.75 5.93
C ALA A 123 1.71 -6.12 7.30
N GLN A 124 0.48 -5.61 7.44
CA GLN A 124 0.03 -4.89 8.62
C GLN A 124 -0.91 -5.75 9.48
N THR A 125 -0.61 -5.89 10.77
CA THR A 125 -1.35 -6.77 11.70
C THR A 125 -2.30 -6.02 12.65
N ASP A 126 -2.06 -4.74 12.92
CA ASP A 126 -2.92 -3.93 13.78
C ASP A 126 -4.20 -3.51 13.04
N ARG A 127 -5.32 -4.15 13.37
CA ARG A 127 -6.62 -3.86 12.76
C ARG A 127 -7.10 -2.43 12.98
N TYR A 128 -6.78 -1.79 14.11
CA TYR A 128 -7.24 -0.42 14.39
C TYR A 128 -6.46 0.59 13.55
N ARG A 129 -5.13 0.41 13.46
CA ARG A 129 -4.28 1.19 12.54
C ARG A 129 -4.70 0.96 11.09
N ASN A 130 -5.03 -0.27 10.70
CA ASN A 130 -5.52 -0.60 9.36
C ASN A 130 -6.85 0.11 9.04
N GLY A 131 -7.79 0.12 9.98
CA GLY A 131 -9.03 0.88 9.84
C GLY A 131 -8.77 2.37 9.59
N GLU A 132 -7.84 2.96 10.34
CA GLU A 132 -7.45 4.36 10.15
C GLU A 132 -6.70 4.59 8.84
N LEU A 133 -5.85 3.65 8.40
CA LEU A 133 -5.19 3.69 7.10
C LEU A 133 -6.21 3.78 5.95
N TYR A 134 -7.25 2.94 5.93
CA TYR A 134 -8.31 3.04 4.93
C TYR A 134 -8.97 4.43 4.90
N ARG A 135 -9.22 5.02 6.07
CA ARG A 135 -9.81 6.37 6.16
C ARG A 135 -8.83 7.45 5.68
N CYS A 136 -7.55 7.34 6.00
CA CYS A 136 -6.51 8.24 5.48
C CYS A 136 -6.38 8.15 3.95
N ILE A 137 -6.50 6.96 3.36
CA ILE A 137 -6.55 6.81 1.90
C ILE A 137 -7.78 7.53 1.33
N ALA A 138 -8.95 7.40 1.97
CA ALA A 138 -10.16 8.10 1.54
C ALA A 138 -10.04 9.63 1.63
N ASP A 139 -9.29 10.16 2.61
CA ASP A 139 -8.99 11.60 2.70
C ASP A 139 -8.22 12.10 1.47
N THR A 140 -7.37 11.27 0.86
CA THR A 140 -6.66 11.60 -0.40
C THR A 140 -7.57 11.60 -1.63
N LYS A 141 -8.88 11.30 -1.48
CA LYS A 141 -9.81 11.02 -2.59
C LYS A 141 -9.35 9.84 -3.45
N GLY A 142 -8.67 8.90 -2.80
CA GLY A 142 -8.15 7.69 -3.39
C GLY A 142 -9.21 6.63 -3.69
N ALA A 143 -8.74 5.46 -4.11
CA ALA A 143 -9.58 4.30 -4.40
C ALA A 143 -8.93 3.02 -3.90
N PHE A 144 -9.76 2.03 -3.55
CA PHE A 144 -9.31 0.66 -3.28
C PHE A 144 -9.40 -0.20 -4.53
N VAL A 145 -8.42 -1.06 -4.77
CA VAL A 145 -8.40 -2.03 -5.86
C VAL A 145 -8.03 -3.41 -5.34
N GLN A 146 -8.74 -4.44 -5.80
CA GLN A 146 -8.57 -5.84 -5.41
C GLN A 146 -8.56 -6.74 -6.63
#